data_AF-A0A9J6MSD4-F1
#
_entry.id   AF-A0A9J6MSD4-F1
#
_cell.length_a   1.000
_cell.length_b   1.000
_cell.length_c   1.000
_cell.angle_alpha   90.00
_cell.angle_beta   90.00
_cell.angle_gamma   90.00
#
_symmetry.space_group_name_H-M   'P 1'
#
loop_
_entity.id
_entity.type
_entity.pdbx_description
1 polymer ?
#
loop_
_entity_poly.entity_id
_entity_poly.type
_entity_poly.pdbx_seq_one_letter_code
_entity_poly.pdbx_strand_id
1 'polypeptide(L)'
;EDEEEREFYEVVHAIWFSLFEELDDGKKVIEKFIAAEAGKIKRPKLKQIFQTWTNGRTIAGKVLKVENNKLTVEDGFTGELLETIITGTPADFEEGTLFLGMLVPFGQNFAFFPAPFDLPDLKPEVAFSYIEDSSIAADYPSPQQYLDDFFIEVLSELPMVGGLIETDDIEWPAPVYKEVADLFKAQAEAFDTPAPVVDAGIVLWFSYCQKRKKRIQNPNLYAAGLHYLMQKMMPMLEKVFTQKELGQIYSVSARSISTISSDMENVLSQEISEMMNIVYGGDEEPKFEEAEVIEFPKGKDEKVRRGNPSKASTFTINIPDKLPKKVSRRNEDRAQELVFEALRADGVKVLHLIQEAININPYCVDAFVLLGDIAQKPEESAGLYWHGIQVGEKHLGKEFFKENEGYFWGLIETRPYMRAKFNYAETIFLLGKTDEAIEHYEELLKLNPMDNQGVRTSLFMAYMEKEEFEKAEELLGKFDEETTETIYNRLLLELLVNGYTVKAKTLVKQAKKSNRFVLYYLTGKKKLPNQTPEYYGFGDENEAIVYAAMHLHLWGKVDGLKEWLKGK
;
A
#
# COMPACT_ATOMS: atom_id res chain seq x y z
N GLU A 1 -8.70 -20.34 15.15
CA GLU A 1 -9.51 -19.19 15.60
C GLU A 1 -10.22 -18.51 14.43
N ASP A 2 -9.78 -18.70 13.17
CA ASP A 2 -10.32 -18.05 11.96
C ASP A 2 -11.70 -18.50 11.41
N GLU A 3 -12.20 -19.69 11.76
CA GLU A 3 -13.41 -20.23 11.11
C GLU A 3 -14.70 -19.56 11.61
N GLU A 4 -14.81 -19.28 12.92
CA GLU A 4 -15.99 -18.62 13.50
C GLU A 4 -16.07 -17.14 13.10
N GLU A 5 -14.93 -16.45 13.01
CA GLU A 5 -14.85 -15.06 12.55
C GLU A 5 -15.23 -14.94 11.07
N ARG A 6 -14.71 -15.84 10.23
CA ARG A 6 -15.10 -15.93 8.83
C ARG A 6 -16.60 -16.19 8.68
N GLU A 7 -17.15 -17.17 9.39
CA GLU A 7 -18.59 -17.48 9.35
C GLU A 7 -19.43 -16.26 9.77
N PHE A 8 -18.98 -15.52 10.79
CA PHE A 8 -19.63 -14.29 11.22
C PHE A 8 -19.68 -13.25 10.09
N TYR A 9 -18.53 -12.90 9.50
CA TYR A 9 -18.49 -11.90 8.43
C TYR A 9 -19.23 -12.36 7.16
N GLU A 10 -19.19 -13.65 6.81
CA GLU A 10 -19.95 -14.19 5.68
C GLU A 10 -21.47 -13.98 5.87
N VAL A 11 -21.99 -14.23 7.08
CA VAL A 11 -23.41 -14.03 7.40
C VAL A 11 -23.77 -12.54 7.39
N VAL A 12 -22.96 -11.70 8.03
CA VAL A 12 -23.23 -10.26 8.13
C VAL A 12 -23.16 -9.60 6.76
N HIS A 13 -22.13 -9.91 5.96
CA HIS A 13 -21.99 -9.43 4.59
C HIS A 13 -23.18 -9.87 3.72
N ALA A 14 -23.63 -11.13 3.80
CA ALA A 14 -24.79 -11.59 3.06
C ALA A 14 -26.08 -10.82 3.40
N ILE A 15 -26.28 -10.48 4.68
CA ILE A 15 -27.43 -9.68 5.13
C ILE A 15 -27.31 -8.24 4.64
N TRP A 16 -26.15 -7.60 4.83
CA TRP A 16 -25.89 -6.24 4.38
C TRP A 16 -26.07 -6.13 2.86
N PHE A 17 -25.41 -6.99 2.09
CA PHE A 17 -25.53 -7.04 0.64
C PHE A 17 -26.98 -7.21 0.20
N SER A 18 -27.76 -8.03 0.94
CA SER A 18 -29.16 -8.25 0.60
C SER A 18 -30.04 -7.03 0.81
N LEU A 19 -29.79 -6.27 1.89
CA LEU A 19 -30.59 -5.12 2.30
C LEU A 19 -30.20 -3.83 1.58
N PHE A 20 -28.90 -3.65 1.30
CA PHE A 20 -28.34 -2.37 0.91
C PHE A 20 -27.84 -2.36 -0.53
N GLU A 21 -27.29 -3.47 -1.03
CA GLU A 21 -26.66 -3.47 -2.35
C GLU A 21 -27.60 -3.70 -3.53
N GLU A 22 -27.35 -2.94 -4.59
CA GLU A 22 -28.10 -3.01 -5.84
C GLU A 22 -27.50 -4.03 -6.81
N LEU A 23 -28.34 -4.92 -7.33
CA LEU A 23 -27.98 -5.83 -8.42
C LEU A 23 -27.92 -5.07 -9.75
N ASP A 24 -27.44 -5.75 -10.79
CA ASP A 24 -27.28 -5.20 -12.15
C ASP A 24 -28.54 -4.55 -12.75
N ASP A 25 -29.74 -4.93 -12.29
CA ASP A 25 -31.02 -4.36 -12.73
C ASP A 25 -31.50 -3.17 -11.86
N GLY A 26 -30.64 -2.63 -11.00
CA GLY A 26 -30.92 -1.49 -10.12
C GLY A 26 -31.90 -1.82 -8.99
N LYS A 27 -32.06 -3.12 -8.66
CA LYS A 27 -32.91 -3.59 -7.56
C LYS A 27 -32.08 -4.29 -6.52
N LYS A 28 -32.44 -4.12 -5.25
CA LYS A 28 -31.81 -4.84 -4.14
C LYS A 28 -32.33 -6.27 -4.04
N VAL A 29 -31.54 -7.17 -3.48
CA VAL A 29 -31.96 -8.57 -3.27
C VAL A 29 -33.24 -8.61 -2.42
N ILE A 30 -33.33 -7.78 -1.38
CA ILE A 30 -34.50 -7.70 -0.52
C ILE A 30 -35.77 -7.31 -1.29
N GLU A 31 -35.68 -6.41 -2.26
CA GLU A 31 -36.83 -6.00 -3.07
C GLU A 31 -37.35 -7.15 -3.94
N LYS A 32 -36.44 -7.91 -4.55
CA LYS A 32 -36.78 -9.10 -5.34
C LYS A 32 -37.38 -10.19 -4.45
N PHE A 33 -36.79 -10.41 -3.28
CA PHE A 33 -37.28 -11.37 -2.30
C PHE A 33 -38.69 -11.01 -1.81
N ILE A 34 -38.93 -9.75 -1.46
CA ILE A 34 -40.26 -9.24 -1.08
C ILE A 34 -41.25 -9.43 -2.22
N ALA A 35 -40.88 -9.09 -3.46
CA ALA A 35 -41.76 -9.27 -4.62
C ALA A 35 -42.18 -10.73 -4.83
N ALA A 36 -41.26 -11.68 -4.60
CA ALA A 36 -41.52 -13.12 -4.74
C ALA A 36 -42.33 -13.71 -3.57
N GLU A 37 -42.07 -13.27 -2.34
CA GLU A 37 -42.55 -13.93 -1.12
C GLU A 37 -43.74 -13.23 -0.45
N ALA A 38 -43.92 -11.92 -0.64
CA ALA A 38 -44.98 -11.16 0.05
C ALA A 38 -46.40 -11.67 -0.30
N GLY A 39 -46.59 -12.28 -1.48
CA GLY A 39 -47.84 -12.94 -1.87
C GLY A 39 -48.21 -14.15 -1.01
N LYS A 40 -47.23 -14.82 -0.40
CA LYS A 40 -47.40 -16.03 0.41
C LYS A 40 -47.77 -15.73 1.87
N ILE A 41 -47.59 -14.48 2.31
CA ILE A 41 -47.89 -14.04 3.68
C ILE A 41 -49.40 -13.79 3.84
N LYS A 42 -50.08 -14.63 4.62
CA LYS A 42 -51.54 -14.52 4.86
C LYS A 42 -51.95 -13.40 5.81
N ARG A 43 -51.08 -13.01 6.75
CA ARG A 43 -51.39 -12.01 7.78
C ARG A 43 -51.18 -10.59 7.22
N PRO A 44 -52.22 -9.74 7.10
CA PRO A 44 -52.11 -8.44 6.45
C PRO A 44 -51.06 -7.51 7.08
N LYS A 45 -51.04 -7.42 8.41
CA LYS A 45 -50.08 -6.57 9.14
C LYS A 45 -48.62 -7.03 8.95
N LEU A 46 -48.38 -8.34 8.95
CA LEU A 46 -47.04 -8.90 8.72
C LEU A 46 -46.58 -8.63 7.29
N LYS A 47 -47.47 -8.80 6.31
CA LYS A 47 -47.19 -8.49 4.91
C LYS A 47 -46.83 -7.01 4.73
N GLN A 48 -47.59 -6.10 5.36
CA GLN A 48 -47.32 -4.67 5.30
C GLN A 48 -45.95 -4.32 5.88
N ILE A 49 -45.60 -4.85 7.05
CA ILE A 49 -44.26 -4.65 7.66
C ILE A 49 -43.17 -5.20 6.74
N PHE A 50 -43.33 -6.43 6.23
CA PHE A 50 -42.35 -7.05 5.35
C PHE A 50 -42.11 -6.25 4.07
N GLN A 51 -43.15 -5.63 3.50
CA GLN A 51 -43.03 -4.75 2.34
C GLN A 51 -42.26 -3.45 2.63
N THR A 52 -42.15 -3.03 3.88
CA THR A 52 -41.39 -1.82 4.26
C THR A 52 -39.89 -2.07 4.44
N TRP A 53 -39.45 -3.33 4.40
CA TRP A 53 -38.04 -3.70 4.56
C TRP A 53 -37.14 -3.24 3.39
N THR A 54 -37.72 -2.70 2.32
CA THR A 54 -36.98 -2.00 1.26
C THR A 54 -36.32 -0.70 1.76
N ASN A 55 -36.78 -0.18 2.89
CA ASN A 55 -36.30 1.07 3.50
C ASN A 55 -35.45 0.77 4.75
N GLY A 56 -34.57 -0.24 4.66
CA GLY A 56 -33.56 -0.46 5.70
C GLY A 56 -32.54 0.66 5.75
N ARG A 57 -31.85 0.83 6.88
CA ARG A 57 -30.72 1.75 7.06
C ARG A 57 -29.62 1.13 7.90
N THR A 58 -28.37 1.48 7.67
CA THR A 58 -27.31 1.23 8.65
C THR A 58 -27.37 2.28 9.76
N ILE A 59 -26.74 2.00 10.89
CA ILE A 59 -26.63 2.92 12.01
C ILE A 59 -25.35 2.64 12.82
N ALA A 60 -24.68 3.70 13.21
CA ALA A 60 -23.73 3.70 14.31
C ALA A 60 -24.30 4.63 15.39
N GLY A 61 -24.36 4.17 16.64
CA GLY A 61 -25.10 4.92 17.66
C GLY A 61 -24.74 4.52 19.08
N LYS A 62 -25.42 5.17 20.01
CA LYS A 62 -25.26 4.96 21.45
C LYS A 62 -26.50 4.34 22.05
N VAL A 63 -26.33 3.33 22.90
CA VAL A 63 -27.44 2.76 23.68
C VAL A 63 -27.79 3.73 24.80
N LEU A 64 -29.03 4.20 24.86
CA LEU A 64 -29.49 5.10 25.94
C LEU A 64 -30.26 4.36 27.02
N LYS A 65 -31.03 3.34 26.64
CA LYS A 65 -31.86 2.59 27.57
C LYS A 65 -32.07 1.16 27.10
N VAL A 66 -32.01 0.22 28.03
CA VAL A 66 -32.23 -1.21 27.78
C VAL A 66 -33.47 -1.69 28.53
N GLU A 67 -34.46 -2.20 27.79
CA GLU A 67 -35.72 -2.75 28.36
C GLU A 67 -36.07 -4.11 27.73
N ASN A 68 -35.65 -5.20 28.38
CA ASN A 68 -35.82 -6.57 27.87
C ASN A 68 -35.23 -6.73 26.44
N ASN A 69 -36.07 -6.84 25.41
CA ASN A 69 -35.66 -6.98 24.01
C ASN A 69 -35.80 -5.67 23.21
N LYS A 70 -35.82 -4.52 23.90
CA LYS A 70 -35.91 -3.20 23.28
C LYS A 70 -34.73 -2.34 23.70
N LEU A 71 -34.21 -1.58 22.74
CA LEU A 71 -33.23 -0.53 22.99
C LEU A 71 -33.83 0.80 22.56
N THR A 72 -33.72 1.81 23.43
CA THR A 72 -33.77 3.20 22.99
C THR A 72 -32.35 3.60 22.63
N VAL A 73 -32.14 3.99 21.39
CA VAL A 73 -30.82 4.33 20.86
C VAL A 73 -30.80 5.75 20.30
N GLU A 74 -29.63 6.37 20.33
CA GLU A 74 -29.35 7.64 19.69
C GLU A 74 -28.44 7.42 18.49
N ASP A 75 -28.84 7.95 17.34
CA ASP A 75 -28.05 7.95 16.12
C ASP A 75 -26.83 8.89 16.27
N GLY A 76 -25.63 8.37 16.02
CA GLY A 76 -24.37 9.08 16.30
C GLY A 76 -24.12 10.31 15.44
N PHE A 77 -24.78 10.44 14.29
CA PHE A 77 -24.55 11.54 13.34
C PHE A 77 -25.67 12.58 13.36
N THR A 78 -26.89 12.16 13.68
CA THR A 78 -28.08 13.01 13.62
C THR A 78 -28.66 13.35 15.00
N GLY A 79 -28.32 12.58 16.04
CA GLY A 79 -28.95 12.67 17.36
C GLY A 79 -30.41 12.18 17.37
N GLU A 80 -30.86 11.52 16.30
CA GLU A 80 -32.21 10.97 16.22
C GLU A 80 -32.39 9.86 17.27
N LEU A 81 -33.46 9.97 18.07
CA LEU A 81 -33.83 8.95 19.05
C LEU A 81 -34.72 7.90 18.40
N LEU A 82 -34.27 6.64 18.44
CA LEU A 82 -34.97 5.52 17.81
C LEU A 82 -35.35 4.47 18.84
N GLU A 83 -36.60 4.03 18.75
CA GLU A 83 -37.12 2.88 19.49
C GLU A 83 -36.92 1.62 18.65
N THR A 84 -36.11 0.69 19.15
CA THR A 84 -35.67 -0.49 18.41
C THR A 84 -36.01 -1.78 19.13
N ILE A 85 -36.08 -2.87 18.37
CA ILE A 85 -36.34 -4.21 18.87
C ILE A 85 -35.18 -5.11 18.45
N ILE A 86 -34.65 -5.90 19.38
CA ILE A 86 -33.64 -6.92 19.08
C ILE A 86 -34.37 -8.22 18.75
N THR A 87 -34.07 -8.81 17.58
CA THR A 87 -34.59 -10.12 17.19
C THR A 87 -33.48 -11.17 17.34
N GLY A 88 -33.62 -12.10 18.29
CA GLY A 88 -32.62 -13.15 18.53
C GLY A 88 -32.35 -13.40 20.02
N THR A 89 -31.17 -13.94 20.33
CA THR A 89 -30.67 -14.07 21.70
C THR A 89 -30.42 -12.66 22.25
N PRO A 90 -30.93 -12.30 23.44
CA PRO A 90 -30.60 -11.02 24.05
C PRO A 90 -29.09 -10.95 24.30
N ALA A 91 -28.41 -10.00 23.68
CA ALA A 91 -27.09 -9.58 24.15
C ALA A 91 -27.30 -8.67 25.37
N ASP A 92 -26.43 -8.80 26.38
CA ASP A 92 -26.44 -7.96 27.56
C ASP A 92 -25.82 -6.59 27.20
N PHE A 93 -26.61 -5.73 26.54
CA PHE A 93 -26.17 -4.37 26.21
C PHE A 93 -26.13 -3.49 27.46
N GLU A 94 -25.10 -2.66 27.59
CA GLU A 94 -24.97 -1.68 28.67
C GLU A 94 -25.37 -0.28 28.19
N GLU A 95 -26.04 0.50 29.05
CA GLU A 95 -26.37 1.89 28.75
C GLU A 95 -25.08 2.71 28.60
N GLY A 96 -25.00 3.50 27.53
CA GLY A 96 -23.88 4.35 27.20
C GLY A 96 -22.88 3.74 26.21
N THR A 97 -23.02 2.46 25.86
CA THR A 97 -22.11 1.78 24.92
C THR A 97 -22.39 2.13 23.47
N LEU A 98 -21.34 2.00 22.65
CA LEU A 98 -21.41 2.10 21.20
C LEU A 98 -22.03 0.81 20.62
N PHE A 99 -22.82 0.98 19.57
CA PHE A 99 -23.19 -0.13 18.70
C PHE A 99 -23.13 0.27 17.22
N LEU A 100 -22.98 -0.74 16.37
CA LEU A 100 -23.26 -0.69 14.93
C LEU A 100 -24.41 -1.64 14.61
N GLY A 101 -25.17 -1.35 13.56
CA GLY A 101 -26.20 -2.28 13.14
C GLY A 101 -26.92 -1.88 11.87
N MET A 102 -27.80 -2.78 11.45
CA MET A 102 -28.72 -2.59 10.34
C MET A 102 -30.13 -2.61 10.90
N LEU A 103 -30.90 -1.58 10.57
CA LEU A 103 -32.28 -1.40 11.01
C LEU A 103 -33.23 -1.65 9.85
N VAL A 104 -34.28 -2.42 10.10
CA VAL A 104 -35.41 -2.61 9.19
C VAL A 104 -36.69 -2.09 9.84
N PRO A 105 -37.62 -1.48 9.08
CA PRO A 105 -38.87 -0.99 9.65
C PRO A 105 -39.73 -2.09 10.28
N PHE A 106 -40.27 -1.82 11.48
CA PHE A 106 -41.14 -2.73 12.22
C PHE A 106 -42.31 -1.98 12.87
N GLY A 107 -43.36 -1.72 12.08
CA GLY A 107 -44.53 -1.01 12.56
C GLY A 107 -44.25 0.48 12.74
N GLN A 108 -44.24 0.98 13.97
CA GLN A 108 -43.87 2.36 14.32
C GLN A 108 -42.42 2.47 14.81
N ASN A 109 -41.73 1.34 14.91
CA ASN A 109 -40.39 1.20 15.47
C ASN A 109 -39.46 0.62 14.39
N PHE A 110 -38.20 0.40 14.76
CA PHE A 110 -37.26 -0.39 13.97
C PHE A 110 -36.95 -1.72 14.65
N ALA A 111 -36.49 -2.69 13.87
CA ALA A 111 -35.88 -3.91 14.38
C ALA A 111 -34.44 -3.97 13.89
N PHE A 112 -33.52 -4.36 14.76
CA PHE A 112 -32.19 -4.77 14.32
C PHE A 112 -32.31 -6.06 13.50
N PHE A 113 -31.50 -6.15 12.45
CA PHE A 113 -31.42 -7.37 11.65
C PHE A 113 -29.98 -7.57 11.14
N PRO A 114 -29.20 -8.53 11.69
CA PRO A 114 -29.60 -9.52 12.69
C PRO A 114 -29.71 -8.91 14.10
N ALA A 115 -28.61 -8.79 14.85
CA ALA A 115 -28.53 -8.10 16.13
C ALA A 115 -27.61 -6.88 15.97
N PRO A 116 -27.68 -5.87 16.85
CA PRO A 116 -26.65 -4.84 16.91
C PRO A 116 -25.31 -5.48 17.32
N PHE A 117 -24.22 -4.93 16.81
CA PHE A 117 -22.84 -5.26 17.17
C PHE A 117 -22.35 -4.23 18.17
N ASP A 118 -22.10 -4.65 19.40
CA ASP A 118 -21.48 -3.81 20.42
C ASP A 118 -19.96 -3.88 20.36
N LEU A 119 -19.32 -2.76 20.69
CA LEU A 119 -17.87 -2.65 20.88
C LEU A 119 -17.66 -2.02 22.26
N PRO A 120 -17.69 -2.82 23.34
CA PRO A 120 -17.76 -2.31 24.71
C PRO A 120 -16.54 -1.47 25.11
N ASP A 121 -15.36 -1.77 24.55
CA ASP A 121 -14.11 -1.08 24.86
C ASP A 121 -13.89 0.19 24.01
N LEU A 122 -14.73 0.41 23.00
CA LEU A 122 -14.63 1.58 22.11
C LEU A 122 -15.60 2.68 22.52
N LYS A 123 -15.07 3.85 22.87
CA LYS A 123 -15.90 5.02 23.18
C LYS A 123 -16.69 5.47 21.94
N PRO A 124 -18.00 5.75 22.06
CA PRO A 124 -18.83 6.18 20.94
C PRO A 124 -18.25 7.38 20.18
N GLU A 125 -17.70 8.36 20.90
CA GLU A 125 -17.15 9.58 20.31
C GLU A 125 -15.94 9.30 19.40
N VAL A 126 -15.14 8.29 19.74
CA VAL A 126 -13.98 7.88 18.93
C VAL A 126 -14.45 7.19 17.65
N ALA A 127 -15.43 6.30 17.75
CA ALA A 127 -16.00 5.64 16.57
C ALA A 127 -16.68 6.63 15.63
N PHE A 128 -17.44 7.59 16.17
CA PHE A 128 -18.09 8.60 15.35
C PHE A 128 -17.07 9.51 14.65
N SER A 129 -16.02 9.94 15.36
CA SER A 129 -14.92 10.70 14.74
C SER A 129 -14.26 9.90 13.64
N TYR A 130 -13.95 8.62 13.88
CA TYR A 130 -13.32 7.76 12.88
C TYR A 130 -14.17 7.65 11.61
N ILE A 131 -15.48 7.41 11.74
CA ILE A 131 -16.38 7.30 10.58
C ILE A 131 -16.51 8.67 9.89
N GLU A 132 -16.56 9.77 10.64
CA GLU A 132 -16.61 11.13 10.09
C GLU A 132 -15.33 11.46 9.31
N ASP A 133 -14.16 11.26 9.90
CA ASP A 133 -12.86 11.49 9.28
C ASP A 133 -12.67 10.61 8.04
N SER A 134 -13.05 9.33 8.12
CA SER A 134 -13.01 8.41 6.98
C SER A 134 -13.95 8.86 5.86
N SER A 135 -15.15 9.36 6.21
CA SER A 135 -16.09 9.92 5.22
C SER A 135 -15.54 11.16 4.53
N ILE A 136 -14.86 12.05 5.28
CA ILE A 136 -14.23 13.26 4.74
C ILE A 136 -13.07 12.88 3.82
N ALA A 137 -12.22 11.95 4.25
CA ALA A 137 -11.11 11.44 3.45
C ALA A 137 -11.58 10.79 2.15
N ALA A 138 -12.70 10.06 2.19
CA ALA A 138 -13.33 9.43 1.03
C ALA A 138 -14.19 10.39 0.19
N ASP A 139 -14.30 11.68 0.55
CA ASP A 139 -15.13 12.69 -0.12
C ASP A 139 -16.61 12.26 -0.24
N TYR A 140 -17.14 11.70 0.84
CA TYR A 140 -18.55 11.38 1.01
C TYR A 140 -19.33 12.59 1.52
N PRO A 141 -20.59 12.79 1.08
CA PRO A 141 -21.36 13.97 1.47
C PRO A 141 -21.87 13.91 2.91
N SER A 142 -21.85 12.74 3.56
CA SER A 142 -22.10 12.59 4.99
C SER A 142 -21.50 11.30 5.54
N PRO A 143 -21.20 11.24 6.86
CA PRO A 143 -20.76 10.02 7.53
C PRO A 143 -21.76 8.86 7.39
N GLN A 144 -23.06 9.17 7.37
CA GLN A 144 -24.10 8.15 7.18
C GLN A 144 -24.04 7.48 5.80
N GLN A 145 -23.79 8.24 4.72
CA GLN A 145 -23.65 7.62 3.39
C GLN A 145 -22.37 6.78 3.28
N TYR A 146 -21.29 7.23 3.92
CA TYR A 146 -20.07 6.43 4.00
C TYR A 146 -20.33 5.12 4.75
N LEU A 147 -21.03 5.18 5.89
CA LEU A 147 -21.38 3.99 6.66
C LEU A 147 -22.31 3.04 5.89
N ASP A 148 -23.25 3.55 5.09
CA ASP A 148 -24.12 2.70 4.26
C ASP A 148 -23.31 1.88 3.24
N ASP A 149 -22.34 2.52 2.57
CA ASP A 149 -21.54 1.92 1.50
C ASP A 149 -20.37 1.07 2.01
N PHE A 150 -19.82 1.40 3.18
CA PHE A 150 -18.63 0.77 3.77
C PHE A 150 -18.92 0.11 5.13
N PHE A 151 -20.16 -0.33 5.35
CA PHE A 151 -20.58 -0.87 6.65
C PHE A 151 -19.69 -2.02 7.13
N ILE A 152 -19.30 -2.92 6.21
CA ILE A 152 -18.55 -4.12 6.51
C ILE A 152 -17.09 -3.77 6.82
N GLU A 153 -16.50 -2.88 6.02
CA GLU A 153 -15.16 -2.34 6.27
C GLU A 153 -15.10 -1.64 7.63
N VAL A 154 -16.02 -0.72 7.91
CA VAL A 154 -16.12 -0.02 9.20
C VAL A 154 -16.30 -1.01 10.36
N LEU A 155 -17.15 -2.03 10.20
CA LEU A 155 -17.35 -3.05 11.22
C LEU A 155 -16.05 -3.81 11.53
N SER A 156 -15.21 -4.07 10.52
CA SER A 156 -13.93 -4.76 10.68
C SER A 156 -12.81 -3.87 11.23
N GLU A 157 -12.84 -2.57 10.93
CA GLU A 157 -11.78 -1.63 11.29
C GLU A 157 -11.96 -1.03 12.69
N LEU A 158 -13.20 -0.77 13.12
CA LEU A 158 -13.48 -0.12 14.40
C LEU A 158 -12.89 -0.83 15.63
N PRO A 159 -12.88 -2.17 15.74
CA PRO A 159 -12.16 -2.85 16.83
C PRO A 159 -10.68 -2.45 16.92
N MET A 160 -10.05 -2.13 15.79
CA MET A 160 -8.66 -1.70 15.73
C MET A 160 -8.48 -0.23 16.11
N VAL A 161 -9.52 0.60 15.97
CA VAL A 161 -9.51 2.02 16.35
C VAL A 161 -9.47 2.19 17.88
N GLY A 162 -10.03 1.23 18.62
CA GLY A 162 -10.20 1.27 20.08
C GLY A 162 -9.00 0.84 20.92
N GLY A 163 -7.79 0.73 20.35
CA GLY A 163 -6.59 0.35 21.08
C GLY A 163 -6.31 1.26 22.28
N LEU A 164 -6.68 0.81 23.48
CA LEU A 164 -6.39 1.46 24.75
C LEU A 164 -5.86 0.40 25.72
N ILE A 165 -4.73 -0.24 25.39
CA ILE A 165 -4.04 -1.05 26.38
C ILE A 165 -3.57 -0.14 27.51
N GLU A 166 -4.25 -0.22 28.65
CA GLU A 166 -3.77 0.38 29.88
C GLU A 166 -2.69 -0.50 30.49
N THR A 167 -1.52 0.08 30.73
CA THR A 167 -0.38 -0.63 31.30
C THR A 167 -0.65 -1.13 32.72
N ASP A 168 -1.63 -0.55 33.42
CA ASP A 168 -2.11 -0.98 34.74
C ASP A 168 -2.87 -2.32 34.67
N ASP A 169 -3.47 -2.65 33.52
CA ASP A 169 -4.29 -3.87 33.35
C ASP A 169 -3.47 -5.10 32.93
N ILE A 170 -2.18 -4.91 32.60
CA ILE A 170 -1.26 -6.00 32.28
C ILE A 170 -0.60 -6.55 33.56
N GLU A 171 -0.64 -7.87 33.74
CA GLU A 171 0.15 -8.56 34.77
C GLU A 171 1.64 -8.62 34.40
N TRP A 172 2.39 -7.57 34.75
CA TRP A 172 3.82 -7.48 34.45
C TRP A 172 4.67 -8.45 35.28
N PRO A 173 5.60 -9.22 34.66
CA PRO A 173 6.48 -10.11 35.39
C PRO A 173 7.44 -9.40 36.37
N ALA A 174 7.65 -8.09 36.22
CA ALA A 174 8.40 -7.26 37.14
C ALA A 174 7.93 -5.80 37.06
N PRO A 175 7.94 -5.03 38.18
CA PRO A 175 7.52 -3.62 38.19
C PRO A 175 8.30 -2.73 37.21
N VAL A 176 9.59 -3.02 37.01
CA VAL A 176 10.44 -2.27 36.07
C VAL A 176 10.03 -2.45 34.60
N TYR A 177 9.30 -3.53 34.26
CA TYR A 177 8.78 -3.72 32.91
C TYR A 177 7.59 -2.81 32.64
N LYS A 178 6.69 -2.68 33.63
CA LYS A 178 5.62 -1.70 33.59
C LYS A 178 6.15 -0.28 33.45
N GLU A 179 7.17 0.07 34.24
CA GLU A 179 7.80 1.40 34.19
C GLU A 179 8.31 1.75 32.77
N VAL A 180 8.90 0.78 32.05
CA VAL A 180 9.32 0.98 30.66
C VAL A 180 8.12 1.20 29.72
N ALA A 181 7.04 0.44 29.90
CA ALA A 181 5.81 0.59 29.11
C ALA A 181 5.18 1.97 29.33
N ASP A 182 5.07 2.41 30.59
CA ASP A 182 4.54 3.72 30.97
C ASP A 182 5.35 4.86 30.32
N LEU A 183 6.69 4.75 30.36
CA LEU A 183 7.60 5.74 29.75
C LEU A 183 7.50 5.77 28.23
N PHE A 184 7.29 4.63 27.58
CA PHE A 184 7.08 4.57 26.14
C PHE A 184 5.72 5.16 25.76
N LYS A 185 4.63 4.69 26.38
CA LYS A 185 3.24 5.14 26.14
C LYS A 185 3.13 6.66 26.28
N ALA A 186 3.58 7.21 27.41
CA ALA A 186 3.51 8.65 27.66
C ALA A 186 4.26 9.51 26.63
N GLN A 187 5.40 9.04 26.12
CA GLN A 187 6.17 9.77 25.10
C GLN A 187 5.55 9.60 23.71
N ALA A 188 5.09 8.41 23.36
CA ALA A 188 4.45 8.15 22.07
C ALA A 188 3.16 8.97 21.93
N GLU A 189 2.32 9.00 22.97
CA GLU A 189 1.11 9.83 23.05
C GLU A 189 1.43 11.33 22.99
N ALA A 190 2.48 11.78 23.69
CA ALA A 190 2.92 13.19 23.64
C ALA A 190 3.41 13.64 22.25
N PHE A 191 3.65 12.69 21.33
CA PHE A 191 3.99 12.94 19.94
C PHE A 191 2.88 12.53 18.97
N ASP A 192 1.65 12.39 19.46
CA ASP A 192 0.46 12.06 18.66
C ASP A 192 0.62 10.74 17.88
N THR A 193 1.39 9.80 18.42
CA THR A 193 1.53 8.46 17.82
C THR A 193 0.17 7.76 17.85
N PRO A 194 -0.32 7.20 16.73
CA PRO A 194 -1.61 6.52 16.70
C PRO A 194 -1.71 5.41 17.75
N ALA A 195 -2.82 5.38 18.48
CA ALA A 195 -3.04 4.45 19.60
C ALA A 195 -2.77 2.97 19.26
N PRO A 196 -3.15 2.44 18.07
CA PRO A 196 -2.82 1.05 17.70
C PRO A 196 -1.31 0.78 17.63
N VAL A 197 -0.50 1.77 17.24
CA VAL A 197 0.95 1.66 17.20
C VAL A 197 1.54 1.67 18.62
N VAL A 198 0.96 2.47 19.51
CA VAL A 198 1.37 2.49 20.92
C VAL A 198 1.09 1.13 21.57
N ASP A 199 -0.11 0.58 21.35
CA ASP A 199 -0.51 -0.72 21.88
C ASP A 199 0.34 -1.87 21.34
N ALA A 200 0.61 -1.90 20.04
CA ALA A 200 1.54 -2.86 19.43
C ALA A 200 2.92 -2.81 20.09
N GLY A 201 3.43 -1.61 20.37
CA GLY A 201 4.67 -1.42 21.12
C GLY A 201 4.62 -2.01 22.54
N ILE A 202 3.50 -1.84 23.25
CA ILE A 202 3.30 -2.40 24.59
C ILE A 202 3.25 -3.93 24.56
N VAL A 203 2.56 -4.53 23.58
CA VAL A 203 2.48 -5.99 23.39
C VAL A 203 3.84 -6.61 23.06
N LEU A 204 4.59 -5.99 22.14
CA LEU A 204 5.96 -6.42 21.80
C LEU A 204 6.88 -6.33 23.01
N TRP A 205 6.76 -5.24 23.78
CA TRP A 205 7.52 -5.07 25.01
C TRP A 205 7.22 -6.14 26.06
N PHE A 206 5.93 -6.43 26.28
CA PHE A 206 5.50 -7.50 27.18
C PHE A 206 6.07 -8.86 26.75
N SER A 207 5.98 -9.19 25.47
CA SER A 207 6.52 -10.43 24.88
C SER A 207 8.04 -10.53 25.07
N TYR A 208 8.76 -9.43 24.85
CA TYR A 208 10.20 -9.37 25.06
C TYR A 208 10.58 -9.62 26.52
N CYS A 209 9.84 -9.05 27.46
CA CYS A 209 10.04 -9.23 28.89
C CYS A 209 9.87 -10.70 29.31
N GLN A 210 8.88 -11.40 28.75
CA GLN A 210 8.66 -12.82 29.00
C GLN A 210 9.82 -13.70 28.51
N LYS A 211 10.36 -13.40 27.31
CA LYS A 211 11.45 -14.17 26.70
C LYS A 211 12.80 -13.92 27.37
N ARG A 212 13.17 -12.66 27.63
CA ARG A 212 14.51 -12.31 28.12
C ARG A 212 14.66 -12.39 29.63
N LYS A 213 13.59 -12.12 30.41
CA LYS A 213 13.60 -12.06 31.88
C LYS A 213 14.83 -11.33 32.45
N LYS A 214 15.24 -10.22 31.81
CA LYS A 214 16.47 -9.47 32.14
C LYS A 214 16.22 -8.49 33.27
N ARG A 215 17.22 -8.34 34.16
CA ARG A 215 17.22 -7.24 35.14
C ARG A 215 17.54 -5.92 34.44
N ILE A 216 16.55 -5.05 34.32
CA ILE A 216 16.69 -3.71 33.74
C ILE A 216 17.24 -2.74 34.79
N GLN A 217 18.29 -2.00 34.44
CA GLN A 217 18.89 -0.97 35.31
C GLN A 217 18.57 0.46 34.87
N ASN A 218 18.21 0.67 33.60
CA ASN A 218 17.87 1.96 33.03
C ASN A 218 16.60 1.83 32.19
N PRO A 219 15.40 2.07 32.77
CA PRO A 219 14.13 1.88 32.06
C PRO A 219 13.98 2.84 30.87
N ASN A 220 14.45 4.10 31.00
CA ASN A 220 14.45 5.07 29.90
C ASN A 220 15.20 4.57 28.65
N LEU A 221 16.29 3.82 28.84
CA LEU A 221 17.05 3.27 27.71
C LEU A 221 16.25 2.21 26.95
N TYR A 222 15.47 1.40 27.66
CA TYR A 222 14.62 0.38 27.05
C TYR A 222 13.38 1.01 26.40
N ALA A 223 12.80 2.04 27.02
CA ALA A 223 11.70 2.80 26.41
C ALA A 223 12.17 3.51 25.12
N ALA A 224 13.37 4.12 25.13
CA ALA A 224 13.98 4.70 23.93
C ALA A 224 14.28 3.65 22.85
N GLY A 225 14.76 2.46 23.25
CA GLY A 225 15.02 1.34 22.34
C GLY A 225 13.75 0.79 21.71
N LEU A 226 12.67 0.69 22.48
CA LEU A 226 11.34 0.28 22.00
C LEU A 226 10.77 1.34 21.05
N HIS A 227 10.82 2.62 21.42
CA HIS A 227 10.41 3.71 20.53
C HIS A 227 11.16 3.66 19.20
N TYR A 228 12.49 3.48 19.27
CA TYR A 228 13.33 3.37 18.07
C TYR A 228 13.01 2.14 17.22
N LEU A 229 12.63 1.01 17.83
CA LEU A 229 12.14 -0.17 17.13
C LEU A 229 10.80 0.10 16.45
N MET A 230 9.84 0.71 17.15
CA MET A 230 8.51 0.97 16.62
C MET A 230 8.54 1.91 15.40
N GLN A 231 9.36 2.98 15.42
CA GLN A 231 9.51 3.85 14.25
C GLN A 231 10.22 3.18 13.07
N LYS A 232 11.06 2.15 13.31
CA LYS A 232 11.66 1.36 12.24
C LYS A 232 10.64 0.42 11.59
N MET A 233 9.75 -0.15 12.41
CA MET A 233 8.67 -1.01 11.95
C MET A 233 7.55 -0.23 11.25
N MET A 234 7.34 1.02 11.68
CA MET A 234 6.29 1.90 11.17
C MET A 234 6.91 3.17 10.58
N PRO A 235 7.54 3.09 9.40
CA PRO A 235 8.18 4.24 8.77
C PRO A 235 7.19 5.32 8.31
N MET A 236 5.88 5.01 8.30
CA MET A 236 4.80 5.94 7.94
C MET A 236 4.35 6.85 9.08
N LEU A 237 4.97 6.78 10.27
CA LEU A 237 4.70 7.73 11.35
C LEU A 237 5.07 9.15 10.89
N GLU A 238 4.15 10.10 11.06
CA GLU A 238 4.35 11.51 10.67
C GLU A 238 5.62 12.13 11.29
N LYS A 239 6.04 11.60 12.45
CA LYS A 239 7.19 12.08 13.19
C LYS A 239 8.11 10.94 13.60
N VAL A 240 9.28 10.89 12.96
CA VAL A 240 10.38 9.98 13.30
C VAL A 240 11.54 10.73 13.93
N PHE A 241 12.24 10.07 14.86
CA PHE A 241 13.34 10.68 15.61
C PHE A 241 14.66 9.98 15.30
N THR A 242 15.74 10.75 15.18
CA THR A 242 17.09 10.17 15.16
C THR A 242 17.43 9.58 16.52
N GLN A 243 18.40 8.64 16.57
CA GLN A 243 18.92 8.11 17.84
C GLN A 243 19.42 9.22 18.77
N LYS A 244 19.90 10.33 18.21
CA LYS A 244 20.38 11.49 18.98
C LYS A 244 19.23 12.23 19.65
N GLU A 245 18.11 12.41 18.94
CA GLU A 245 16.90 13.06 19.46
C GLU A 245 16.21 12.19 20.51
N LEU A 246 16.04 10.89 20.25
CA LEU A 246 15.53 9.96 21.27
C LEU A 246 16.43 9.92 22.51
N GLY A 247 17.75 9.98 22.32
CA GLY A 247 18.69 10.09 23.43
C GLY A 247 18.48 11.34 24.27
N GLN A 248 18.06 12.46 23.67
CA GLN A 248 17.70 13.67 24.41
C GLN A 248 16.34 13.53 25.10
N ILE A 249 15.32 13.04 24.39
CA ILE A 249 13.95 12.85 24.91
C ILE A 249 13.96 11.94 26.14
N TYR A 250 14.61 10.78 26.04
CA TYR A 250 14.67 9.80 27.11
C TYR A 250 15.85 10.00 28.07
N SER A 251 16.70 11.02 27.84
CA SER A 251 17.91 11.28 28.64
C SER A 251 18.88 10.09 28.71
N VAL A 252 19.21 9.50 27.57
CA VAL A 252 20.11 8.34 27.43
C VAL A 252 21.13 8.51 26.29
N SER A 253 22.16 7.66 26.26
CA SER A 253 23.17 7.67 25.19
C SER A 253 22.59 7.12 23.88
N ALA A 254 22.65 7.92 22.81
CA ALA A 254 22.21 7.54 21.46
C ALA A 254 22.80 6.21 20.97
N ARG A 255 24.10 5.97 21.25
CA ARG A 255 24.81 4.75 20.84
C ARG A 255 24.22 3.48 21.44
N SER A 256 23.60 3.56 22.61
CA SER A 256 23.03 2.42 23.30
C SER A 256 21.62 2.07 22.84
N ILE A 257 20.90 3.01 22.21
CA ILE A 257 19.51 2.83 21.75
C ILE A 257 19.45 1.77 20.65
N SER A 258 20.33 1.87 19.64
CA SER A 258 20.38 0.90 18.54
C SER A 258 20.72 -0.51 19.03
N THR A 259 21.55 -0.63 20.06
CA THR A 259 21.91 -1.92 20.66
C THR A 259 20.70 -2.59 21.29
N ILE A 260 19.89 -1.83 22.04
CA ILE A 260 18.69 -2.35 22.68
C ILE A 260 17.60 -2.68 21.66
N SER A 261 17.36 -1.77 20.70
CA SER A 261 16.42 -1.99 19.60
C SER A 261 16.76 -3.26 18.81
N SER A 262 18.04 -3.45 18.44
CA SER A 262 18.48 -4.66 17.72
C SER A 262 18.34 -5.92 18.59
N ASP A 263 18.55 -5.85 19.91
CA ASP A 263 18.33 -7.01 20.80
C ASP A 263 16.84 -7.38 20.87
N MET A 264 15.94 -6.39 20.92
CA MET A 264 14.49 -6.62 20.88
C MET A 264 14.07 -7.23 19.53
N GLU A 265 14.51 -6.63 18.42
CA GLU A 265 14.23 -7.10 17.06
C GLU A 265 14.65 -8.56 16.85
N ASN A 266 15.86 -8.92 17.29
CA ASN A 266 16.33 -10.31 17.17
C ASN A 266 15.50 -11.29 18.00
N VAL A 267 15.11 -10.92 19.23
CA VAL A 267 14.34 -11.78 20.14
C VAL A 267 12.89 -11.94 19.70
N LEU A 268 12.33 -10.88 19.12
CA LEU A 268 10.94 -10.78 18.70
C LEU A 268 10.76 -11.01 17.20
N SER A 269 11.79 -11.45 16.47
CA SER A 269 11.75 -11.56 15.01
C SER A 269 10.52 -12.31 14.47
N GLN A 270 10.06 -13.36 15.18
CA GLN A 270 8.85 -14.08 14.81
C GLN A 270 7.58 -13.27 15.08
N GLU A 271 7.40 -12.71 16.28
CA GLU A 271 6.24 -11.88 16.62
C GLU A 271 6.16 -10.62 15.75
N ILE A 272 7.31 -10.02 15.44
CA ILE A 272 7.43 -8.89 14.52
C ILE A 272 7.00 -9.34 13.13
N SER A 273 7.45 -10.49 12.64
CA SER A 273 7.03 -11.00 11.32
C SER A 273 5.54 -11.30 11.27
N GLU A 274 4.97 -11.91 12.31
CA GLU A 274 3.54 -12.22 12.40
C GLU A 274 2.70 -10.93 12.48
N MET A 275 3.11 -9.96 13.29
CA MET A 275 2.45 -8.66 13.42
C MET A 275 2.57 -7.83 12.13
N MET A 276 3.73 -7.85 11.46
CA MET A 276 3.91 -7.21 10.16
C MET A 276 3.07 -7.91 9.08
N ASN A 277 2.88 -9.23 9.14
CA ASN A 277 1.96 -9.93 8.25
C ASN A 277 0.48 -9.60 8.55
N ILE A 278 0.11 -9.18 9.76
CA ILE A 278 -1.27 -8.74 10.04
C ILE A 278 -1.47 -7.29 9.59
N VAL A 279 -0.46 -6.42 9.80
CA VAL A 279 -0.51 -4.99 9.46
C VAL A 279 -0.26 -4.73 7.96
N TYR A 280 0.53 -5.58 7.30
CA TYR A 280 0.93 -5.45 5.89
C TYR A 280 0.60 -6.70 5.04
N GLY A 281 -0.08 -7.70 5.58
CA GLY A 281 -0.48 -8.91 4.84
C GLY A 281 -1.82 -8.78 4.12
N GLY A 282 -1.97 -7.69 3.37
CA GLY A 282 -2.43 -7.80 1.99
C GLY A 282 -1.21 -7.48 1.12
N ASP A 283 -0.65 -8.50 0.48
CA ASP A 283 0.46 -8.47 -0.49
C ASP A 283 1.26 -7.13 -0.64
N GLU A 284 2.39 -7.01 0.08
CA GLU A 284 3.73 -6.54 -0.36
C GLU A 284 4.53 -5.91 0.82
N GLU A 285 5.82 -6.26 0.93
CA GLU A 285 6.77 -5.68 1.90
C GLU A 285 7.02 -4.18 1.66
N PRO A 286 7.00 -3.30 2.69
CA PRO A 286 7.49 -1.94 2.56
C PRO A 286 9.02 -1.92 2.70
N LYS A 287 9.71 -1.23 1.78
CA LYS A 287 11.14 -0.90 1.90
C LYS A 287 11.32 0.59 2.14
N PHE A 288 12.07 0.93 3.19
CA PHE A 288 12.68 2.26 3.35
C PHE A 288 14.16 2.14 3.69
N GLU A 289 15.00 2.91 2.97
CA GLU A 289 16.03 3.78 3.57
C GLU A 289 16.47 4.89 2.57
N GLU A 290 16.70 6.07 3.14
CA GLU A 290 16.87 7.47 2.65
C GLU A 290 18.18 7.77 1.85
N ALA A 291 18.46 8.90 1.17
CA ALA A 291 17.77 10.06 0.56
C ALA A 291 18.85 10.85 -0.24
N GLU A 292 18.49 11.60 -1.29
CA GLU A 292 19.16 12.88 -1.64
C GLU A 292 18.23 13.76 -2.50
N VAL A 293 18.13 15.04 -2.12
CA VAL A 293 17.37 16.09 -2.81
C VAL A 293 18.14 16.53 -4.06
N ILE A 294 17.52 16.50 -5.25
CA ILE A 294 18.03 17.15 -6.46
C ILE A 294 16.88 17.81 -7.26
N GLU A 295 16.93 19.15 -7.36
CA GLU A 295 16.03 20.02 -8.13
C GLU A 295 16.14 19.82 -9.67
N PHE A 296 15.01 19.91 -10.39
CA PHE A 296 14.94 19.99 -11.86
C PHE A 296 13.87 21.01 -12.38
N PRO A 297 13.92 21.46 -13.65
CA PRO A 297 14.48 22.72 -14.12
C PRO A 297 13.48 23.89 -14.27
N LYS A 298 14.04 25.10 -14.18
CA LYS A 298 13.39 26.42 -14.27
C LYS A 298 12.39 26.60 -15.42
N GLY A 299 11.14 26.92 -15.06
CA GLY A 299 10.25 27.75 -15.88
C GLY A 299 10.91 29.10 -16.18
N LYS A 300 10.61 29.63 -17.38
CA LYS A 300 11.33 30.75 -18.02
C LYS A 300 11.46 31.98 -17.12
N ASP A 301 12.65 32.58 -17.26
CA ASP A 301 13.12 33.85 -16.68
C ASP A 301 13.47 33.88 -15.19
N GLU A 302 14.57 33.22 -14.84
CA GLU A 302 15.45 33.74 -13.79
C GLU A 302 16.92 33.37 -14.04
N LYS A 303 17.74 34.40 -14.34
CA LYS A 303 19.20 34.35 -14.46
C LYS A 303 19.83 33.81 -13.17
N VAL A 304 20.03 32.51 -13.09
CA VAL A 304 21.01 31.90 -12.18
C VAL A 304 22.20 31.44 -13.02
N ARG A 305 23.39 31.83 -12.57
CA ARG A 305 24.66 31.73 -13.29
C ARG A 305 25.01 30.27 -13.58
N ARG A 306 24.64 29.78 -14.77
CA ARG A 306 25.35 28.68 -15.43
C ARG A 306 26.74 29.19 -15.79
N GLY A 307 27.78 28.57 -15.22
CA GLY A 307 29.13 28.74 -15.73
C GLY A 307 29.15 28.36 -17.21
N ASN A 308 29.70 29.24 -18.04
CA ASN A 308 30.01 28.95 -19.42
C ASN A 308 30.77 27.62 -19.52
N PRO A 309 30.41 26.68 -20.42
CA PRO A 309 31.30 25.61 -20.78
C PRO A 309 32.43 26.21 -21.64
N SER A 310 33.47 26.71 -20.99
CA SER A 310 34.72 26.96 -21.68
C SER A 310 35.33 25.61 -22.04
N LYS A 311 35.12 25.19 -23.29
CA LYS A 311 35.88 24.13 -23.99
C LYS A 311 36.00 22.82 -23.20
N ALA A 312 34.92 22.07 -23.08
CA ALA A 312 35.01 20.67 -22.69
C ALA A 312 35.72 19.89 -23.81
N SER A 313 36.97 19.51 -23.56
CA SER A 313 37.56 18.32 -24.15
C SER A 313 36.55 17.17 -24.02
N THR A 314 36.20 16.52 -25.13
CA THR A 314 35.38 15.30 -25.17
C THR A 314 36.07 14.21 -24.35
N PHE A 315 35.70 14.06 -23.07
CA PHE A 315 36.15 12.95 -22.25
C PHE A 315 35.48 11.68 -22.80
N THR A 316 36.27 10.79 -23.39
CA THR A 316 35.79 9.55 -23.99
C THR A 316 36.12 8.41 -23.05
N ILE A 317 35.11 7.61 -22.67
CA ILE A 317 35.31 6.40 -21.87
C ILE A 317 36.00 5.36 -22.76
N ASN A 318 37.11 4.81 -22.27
CA ASN A 318 37.83 3.71 -22.89
C ASN A 318 37.40 2.39 -22.24
N ILE A 319 36.67 1.58 -23.01
CA ILE A 319 36.23 0.24 -22.59
C ILE A 319 37.29 -0.77 -23.04
N PRO A 320 37.86 -1.61 -22.16
CA PRO A 320 38.89 -2.57 -22.54
C PRO A 320 38.39 -3.64 -23.54
N ASP A 321 39.06 -3.77 -24.69
CA ASP A 321 38.74 -4.81 -25.69
C ASP A 321 38.94 -6.25 -25.18
N LYS A 322 39.82 -6.44 -24.19
CA LYS A 322 40.16 -7.75 -23.61
C LYS A 322 39.87 -7.78 -22.13
N LEU A 323 38.85 -8.54 -21.76
CA LEU A 323 38.48 -8.76 -20.37
C LEU A 323 39.43 -9.78 -19.69
N PRO A 324 39.87 -9.53 -18.44
CA PRO A 324 40.69 -10.46 -17.69
C PRO A 324 39.90 -11.73 -17.34
N LYS A 325 40.60 -12.85 -17.13
CA LYS A 325 39.95 -14.12 -16.76
C LYS A 325 39.32 -14.11 -15.37
N LYS A 326 39.89 -13.33 -14.45
CA LYS A 326 39.42 -13.18 -13.07
C LYS A 326 39.85 -11.82 -12.55
N VAL A 327 38.99 -11.20 -11.75
CA VAL A 327 39.29 -9.99 -10.98
C VAL A 327 39.36 -10.40 -9.51
N SER A 328 40.17 -9.70 -8.72
CA SER A 328 40.24 -9.99 -7.28
C SER A 328 39.08 -9.32 -6.55
N ARG A 329 38.56 -9.94 -5.49
CA ARG A 329 37.48 -9.37 -4.67
C ARG A 329 37.76 -7.93 -4.22
N ARG A 330 39.01 -7.65 -3.83
CA ARG A 330 39.44 -6.29 -3.47
C ARG A 330 39.25 -5.27 -4.61
N ASN A 331 39.48 -5.68 -5.85
CA ASN A 331 39.28 -4.82 -7.02
C ASN A 331 37.80 -4.69 -7.37
N GLU A 332 36.99 -5.74 -7.16
CA GLU A 332 35.53 -5.68 -7.30
C GLU A 332 34.95 -4.67 -6.30
N ASP A 333 35.28 -4.81 -5.02
CA ASP A 333 34.84 -3.91 -3.95
C ASP A 333 35.26 -2.45 -4.23
N ARG A 334 36.53 -2.24 -4.62
CA ARG A 334 37.04 -0.89 -4.95
C ARG A 334 36.36 -0.28 -6.17
N ALA A 335 36.08 -1.07 -7.20
CA ALA A 335 35.35 -0.56 -8.36
C ALA A 335 33.93 -0.15 -7.99
N GLN A 336 33.27 -0.91 -7.12
CA GLN A 336 31.93 -0.58 -6.63
C GLN A 336 31.95 0.71 -5.78
N GLU A 337 32.93 0.88 -4.89
CA GLU A 337 33.12 2.12 -4.12
C GLU A 337 33.26 3.34 -5.03
N LEU A 338 34.05 3.21 -6.12
CA LEU A 338 34.21 4.28 -7.11
C LEU A 338 32.90 4.62 -7.83
N VAL A 339 32.04 3.62 -8.12
CA VAL A 339 30.71 3.87 -8.68
C VAL A 339 29.80 4.59 -7.68
N PHE A 340 29.82 4.20 -6.40
CA PHE A 340 29.07 4.92 -5.36
C PHE A 340 29.57 6.35 -5.15
N GLU A 341 30.88 6.59 -5.26
CA GLU A 341 31.43 7.94 -5.28
C GLU A 341 31.00 8.71 -6.54
N ALA A 342 30.90 8.05 -7.69
CA ALA A 342 30.46 8.66 -8.94
C ALA A 342 29.00 9.10 -8.89
N LEU A 343 28.12 8.33 -8.23
CA LEU A 343 26.71 8.68 -8.03
C LEU A 343 26.50 9.98 -7.25
N ARG A 344 27.44 10.34 -6.37
CA ARG A 344 27.41 11.56 -5.54
C ARG A 344 28.29 12.69 -6.11
N ALA A 345 28.81 12.52 -7.33
CA ALA A 345 29.70 13.48 -7.96
C ALA A 345 29.00 14.20 -9.11
N ASP A 346 29.55 15.36 -9.49
CA ASP A 346 29.03 16.17 -10.60
C ASP A 346 30.03 16.33 -11.75
N GLY A 347 29.49 16.50 -12.95
CA GLY A 347 30.22 16.88 -14.14
C GLY A 347 31.32 15.89 -14.55
N VAL A 348 32.48 16.40 -14.93
CA VAL A 348 33.59 15.58 -15.49
C VAL A 348 34.17 14.58 -14.48
N LYS A 349 33.95 14.80 -13.17
CA LYS A 349 34.42 13.91 -12.11
C LYS A 349 33.73 12.55 -12.17
N VAL A 350 32.43 12.53 -12.48
CA VAL A 350 31.63 11.30 -12.66
C VAL A 350 32.31 10.37 -13.67
N LEU A 351 32.62 10.91 -14.85
CA LEU A 351 33.24 10.13 -15.93
C LEU A 351 34.65 9.62 -15.57
N HIS A 352 35.43 10.38 -14.79
CA HIS A 352 36.75 9.92 -14.32
C HIS A 352 36.64 8.75 -13.33
N LEU A 353 35.71 8.85 -12.38
CA LEU A 353 35.49 7.81 -11.38
C LEU A 353 34.99 6.52 -12.03
N ILE A 354 34.06 6.63 -12.98
CA ILE A 354 33.60 5.50 -13.78
C ILE A 354 34.75 4.88 -14.59
N GLN A 355 35.58 5.71 -15.25
CA GLN A 355 36.72 5.20 -15.99
C GLN A 355 37.72 4.46 -15.09
N GLU A 356 37.97 4.95 -13.88
CA GLU A 356 38.81 4.27 -12.90
C GLU A 356 38.19 2.94 -12.45
N ALA A 357 36.88 2.92 -12.19
CA ALA A 357 36.15 1.69 -11.85
C ALA A 357 36.29 0.63 -12.94
N ILE A 358 36.06 0.99 -14.21
CA ILE A 358 36.20 0.09 -15.37
C ILE A 358 37.64 -0.40 -15.54
N ASN A 359 38.63 0.47 -15.31
CA ASN A 359 40.04 0.08 -15.40
C ASN A 359 40.45 -0.95 -14.33
N ILE A 360 39.86 -0.87 -13.13
CA ILE A 360 40.14 -1.77 -12.00
C ILE A 360 39.35 -3.08 -12.14
N ASN A 361 38.08 -2.96 -12.52
CA ASN A 361 37.17 -4.07 -12.76
C ASN A 361 36.31 -3.81 -14.01
N PRO A 362 36.68 -4.37 -15.17
CA PRO A 362 35.89 -4.18 -16.39
C PRO A 362 34.61 -5.03 -16.42
N TYR A 363 34.34 -5.80 -15.36
CA TYR A 363 33.06 -6.49 -15.13
C TYR A 363 32.12 -5.70 -14.21
N CYS A 364 32.46 -4.47 -13.82
CA CYS A 364 31.61 -3.65 -12.97
C CYS A 364 30.37 -3.17 -13.75
N VAL A 365 29.25 -3.90 -13.62
CA VAL A 365 28.01 -3.62 -14.36
C VAL A 365 27.42 -2.26 -14.01
N ASP A 366 27.43 -1.88 -12.72
CA ASP A 366 26.88 -0.59 -12.28
C ASP A 366 27.62 0.61 -12.88
N ALA A 367 28.90 0.45 -13.27
CA ALA A 367 29.63 1.48 -14.01
C ALA A 367 29.00 1.74 -15.39
N PHE A 368 28.56 0.68 -16.09
CA PHE A 368 27.88 0.80 -17.38
C PHE A 368 26.44 1.28 -17.25
N VAL A 369 25.74 0.89 -16.17
CA VAL A 369 24.42 1.43 -15.84
C VAL A 369 24.52 2.95 -15.66
N LEU A 370 25.44 3.42 -14.82
CA LEU A 370 25.61 4.85 -14.59
C LEU A 370 26.01 5.61 -15.86
N LEU A 371 26.81 5.01 -16.76
CA LEU A 371 27.08 5.61 -18.06
C LEU A 371 25.82 5.74 -18.91
N GLY A 372 24.96 4.71 -18.91
CA GLY A 372 23.70 4.74 -19.64
C GLY A 372 22.75 5.81 -19.11
N ASP A 373 22.70 5.99 -17.78
CA ASP A 373 21.83 6.97 -17.11
C ASP A 373 22.24 8.43 -17.42
N ILE A 374 23.54 8.70 -17.60
CA ILE A 374 24.05 10.05 -17.94
C ILE A 374 24.17 10.29 -19.45
N ALA A 375 23.98 9.26 -20.28
CA ALA A 375 24.04 9.40 -21.72
C ALA A 375 22.87 10.24 -22.24
N GLN A 376 23.12 11.07 -23.25
CA GLN A 376 22.13 12.03 -23.74
C GLN A 376 21.17 11.46 -24.77
N LYS A 377 21.53 10.32 -25.37
CA LYS A 377 20.78 9.70 -26.46
C LYS A 377 20.34 8.31 -26.04
N PRO A 378 19.06 7.95 -26.20
CA PRO A 378 18.56 6.62 -25.86
C PRO A 378 19.33 5.49 -26.57
N GLU A 379 19.79 5.68 -27.80
CA GLU A 379 20.58 4.66 -28.51
C GLU A 379 21.96 4.42 -27.87
N GLU A 380 22.55 5.48 -27.31
CA GLU A 380 23.81 5.39 -26.56
C GLU A 380 23.58 4.72 -25.21
N SER A 381 22.53 5.13 -24.49
CA SER A 381 22.10 4.51 -23.22
C SER A 381 21.87 3.00 -23.41
N ALA A 382 21.11 2.60 -24.43
CA ALA A 382 20.86 1.20 -24.75
C ALA A 382 22.16 0.43 -25.02
N GLY A 383 23.08 1.01 -25.80
CA GLY A 383 24.38 0.38 -26.07
C GLY A 383 25.22 0.15 -24.80
N LEU A 384 25.16 1.09 -23.85
CA LEU A 384 25.87 1.01 -22.57
C LEU A 384 25.24 -0.01 -21.62
N TYR A 385 23.91 -0.01 -21.49
CA TYR A 385 23.20 -1.04 -20.71
C TYR A 385 23.43 -2.44 -21.29
N TRP A 386 23.36 -2.59 -22.62
CA TRP A 386 23.68 -3.84 -23.30
C TRP A 386 25.10 -4.32 -23.00
N HIS A 387 26.07 -3.41 -22.99
CA HIS A 387 27.43 -3.77 -22.59
C HIS A 387 27.49 -4.23 -21.12
N GLY A 388 26.76 -3.57 -20.22
CA GLY A 388 26.57 -3.97 -18.83
C GLY A 388 26.01 -5.40 -18.70
N ILE A 389 24.98 -5.73 -19.49
CA ILE A 389 24.41 -7.09 -19.57
C ILE A 389 25.51 -8.09 -19.99
N GLN A 390 26.23 -7.82 -21.09
CA GLN A 390 27.25 -8.74 -21.61
C GLN A 390 28.39 -9.01 -20.62
N VAL A 391 28.88 -7.98 -19.92
CA VAL A 391 29.92 -8.18 -18.91
C VAL A 391 29.37 -8.87 -17.67
N GLY A 392 28.12 -8.60 -17.28
CA GLY A 392 27.42 -9.27 -16.19
C GLY A 392 27.24 -10.77 -16.45
N GLU A 393 26.71 -11.15 -17.61
CA GLU A 393 26.55 -12.55 -18.03
C GLU A 393 27.87 -13.30 -18.01
N LYS A 394 28.93 -12.65 -18.50
CA LYS A 394 30.27 -13.23 -18.53
C LYS A 394 30.87 -13.37 -17.13
N HIS A 395 30.61 -12.43 -16.23
CA HIS A 395 31.11 -12.44 -14.87
C HIS A 395 30.43 -13.52 -14.02
N LEU A 396 29.10 -13.59 -14.05
CA LEU A 396 28.29 -14.56 -13.32
C LEU A 396 28.48 -15.97 -13.90
N GLY A 397 28.48 -16.10 -15.23
CA GLY A 397 28.69 -17.36 -15.93
C GLY A 397 27.43 -18.24 -16.03
N LYS A 398 27.41 -19.11 -17.05
CA LYS A 398 26.20 -19.86 -17.43
C LYS A 398 25.68 -20.83 -16.36
N GLU A 399 26.57 -21.51 -15.64
CA GLU A 399 26.16 -22.42 -14.57
C GLU A 399 25.49 -21.66 -13.42
N PHE A 400 25.99 -20.46 -13.08
CA PHE A 400 25.39 -19.61 -12.06
C PHE A 400 23.95 -19.22 -12.42
N PHE A 401 23.71 -18.84 -13.68
CA PHE A 401 22.35 -18.55 -14.16
C PHE A 401 21.42 -19.75 -14.00
N LYS A 402 21.89 -20.94 -14.40
CA LYS A 402 21.10 -22.17 -14.31
C LYS A 402 20.79 -22.58 -12.87
N GLU A 403 21.74 -22.42 -11.96
CA GLU A 403 21.58 -22.81 -10.56
C GLU A 403 20.68 -21.84 -9.76
N ASN A 404 20.58 -20.59 -10.20
CA ASN A 404 19.93 -19.53 -9.42
C ASN A 404 18.70 -18.90 -10.13
N GLU A 405 18.28 -19.42 -11.29
CA GLU A 405 17.07 -18.97 -11.98
C GLU A 405 15.87 -18.96 -11.02
N GLY A 406 15.11 -17.86 -11.02
CA GLY A 406 13.99 -17.65 -10.09
C GLY A 406 14.37 -17.01 -8.75
N TYR A 407 15.66 -16.89 -8.41
CA TYR A 407 16.12 -16.36 -7.12
C TYR A 407 17.10 -15.18 -7.26
N PHE A 408 17.22 -14.58 -8.44
CA PHE A 408 18.24 -13.54 -8.68
C PHE A 408 18.09 -12.36 -7.70
N TRP A 409 16.87 -11.90 -7.42
CA TRP A 409 16.66 -10.75 -6.53
C TRP A 409 17.24 -10.91 -5.11
N GLY A 410 17.22 -12.13 -4.57
CA GLY A 410 17.81 -12.48 -3.28
C GLY A 410 19.35 -12.42 -3.25
N LEU A 411 19.98 -12.46 -4.42
CA LEU A 411 21.44 -12.48 -4.60
C LEU A 411 21.95 -11.10 -4.99
N ILE A 412 22.63 -10.44 -4.05
CA ILE A 412 23.15 -9.07 -4.20
C ILE A 412 24.03 -8.94 -5.46
N GLU A 413 24.82 -9.96 -5.76
CA GLU A 413 25.74 -10.00 -6.91
C GLU A 413 25.05 -9.97 -8.28
N THR A 414 23.77 -10.33 -8.36
CA THR A 414 23.02 -10.33 -9.64
C THR A 414 22.24 -9.03 -9.88
N ARG A 415 22.04 -8.21 -8.85
CA ARG A 415 21.25 -6.96 -8.94
C ARG A 415 21.79 -5.98 -9.97
N PRO A 416 23.11 -5.77 -10.11
CA PRO A 416 23.65 -4.93 -11.17
C PRO A 416 23.25 -5.40 -12.57
N TYR A 417 23.31 -6.72 -12.82
CA TYR A 417 22.87 -7.32 -14.10
C TYR A 417 21.37 -7.10 -14.35
N MET A 418 20.52 -7.35 -13.35
CA MET A 418 19.08 -7.14 -13.46
C MET A 418 18.73 -5.67 -13.72
N ARG A 419 19.43 -4.72 -13.09
CA ARG A 419 19.25 -3.27 -13.31
C ARG A 419 19.66 -2.88 -14.73
N ALA A 420 20.79 -3.36 -15.22
CA ALA A 420 21.23 -3.13 -16.60
C ALA A 420 20.22 -3.69 -17.62
N LYS A 421 19.69 -4.90 -17.36
CA LYS A 421 18.71 -5.55 -18.23
C LYS A 421 17.37 -4.83 -18.24
N PHE A 422 16.89 -4.37 -17.09
CA PHE A 422 15.67 -3.58 -17.01
C PHE A 422 15.83 -2.23 -17.72
N ASN A 423 16.89 -1.49 -17.45
CA ASN A 423 17.16 -0.21 -18.11
C ASN A 423 17.34 -0.37 -19.63
N TYR A 424 17.95 -1.46 -20.09
CA TYR A 424 18.02 -1.78 -21.51
C TYR A 424 16.61 -1.97 -22.09
N ALA A 425 15.80 -2.83 -21.49
CA ALA A 425 14.44 -3.13 -21.92
C ALA A 425 13.56 -1.87 -22.01
N GLU A 426 13.57 -1.02 -20.97
CA GLU A 426 12.89 0.28 -20.97
C GLU A 426 13.36 1.17 -22.12
N THR A 427 14.68 1.26 -22.34
CA THR A 427 15.24 2.13 -23.37
C THR A 427 14.89 1.67 -24.78
N ILE A 428 14.93 0.36 -25.04
CA ILE A 428 14.57 -0.18 -26.37
C ILE A 428 13.06 -0.15 -26.61
N PHE A 429 12.24 -0.27 -25.56
CA PHE A 429 10.80 -0.03 -25.63
C PHE A 429 10.51 1.41 -26.06
N LEU A 430 11.17 2.39 -25.44
CA LEU A 430 11.08 3.81 -25.83
C LEU A 430 11.54 4.08 -27.27
N LEU A 431 12.50 3.29 -27.78
CA LEU A 431 12.96 3.34 -29.17
C LEU A 431 12.02 2.63 -30.16
N GLY A 432 10.89 2.07 -29.69
CA GLY A 432 9.89 1.37 -30.49
C GLY A 432 10.29 -0.06 -30.87
N LYS A 433 11.31 -0.64 -30.24
CA LYS A 433 11.69 -2.05 -30.41
C LYS A 433 10.95 -2.94 -29.42
N THR A 434 9.62 -2.86 -29.46
CA THR A 434 8.75 -3.49 -28.45
C THR A 434 8.92 -5.00 -28.35
N ASP A 435 9.10 -5.71 -29.48
CA ASP A 435 9.28 -7.17 -29.47
C ASP A 435 10.55 -7.60 -28.71
N GLU A 436 11.66 -6.86 -28.89
CA GLU A 436 12.92 -7.10 -28.18
C GLU A 436 12.80 -6.73 -26.68
N ALA A 437 12.03 -5.70 -26.35
CA ALA A 437 11.75 -5.33 -24.96
C ALA A 437 10.98 -6.44 -24.23
N ILE A 438 9.94 -7.00 -24.86
CA ILE A 438 9.15 -8.12 -24.32
C ILE A 438 10.04 -9.31 -23.98
N GLU A 439 10.95 -9.71 -24.87
CA GLU A 439 11.88 -10.82 -24.60
C GLU A 439 12.70 -10.59 -23.32
N HIS A 440 13.18 -9.36 -23.10
CA HIS A 440 13.96 -9.02 -21.91
C HIS A 440 13.12 -8.90 -20.64
N TYR A 441 11.91 -8.35 -20.72
CA TYR A 441 10.98 -8.31 -19.59
C TYR A 441 10.54 -9.72 -19.16
N GLU A 442 10.18 -10.59 -20.12
CA GLU A 442 9.83 -11.99 -19.84
C GLU A 442 11.01 -12.74 -19.20
N GLU A 443 12.24 -12.50 -19.67
CA GLU A 443 13.45 -13.10 -19.06
C GLU A 443 13.68 -12.56 -17.63
N LEU A 444 13.49 -11.27 -17.39
CA LEU A 444 13.58 -10.70 -16.05
C LEU A 444 12.58 -11.35 -15.09
N LEU A 445 11.33 -11.57 -15.51
CA LEU A 445 10.32 -12.26 -14.69
C LEU A 445 10.61 -13.76 -14.50
N LYS A 446 11.39 -14.40 -15.37
CA LYS A 446 11.89 -15.77 -15.13
C LYS A 446 12.99 -15.77 -14.06
N LEU A 447 13.86 -14.77 -14.08
CA LEU A 447 14.95 -14.63 -13.11
C LEU A 447 14.46 -14.13 -11.74
N ASN A 448 13.42 -13.31 -11.74
CA ASN A 448 12.79 -12.68 -10.58
C ASN A 448 11.24 -12.83 -10.63
N PRO A 449 10.70 -14.01 -10.28
CA PRO A 449 9.28 -14.33 -10.42
C PRO A 449 8.36 -13.56 -9.48
N MET A 450 8.89 -13.07 -8.36
CA MET A 450 8.19 -12.20 -7.40
C MET A 450 8.18 -10.73 -7.86
N ASP A 451 8.73 -10.45 -9.04
CA ASP A 451 8.75 -9.14 -9.68
C ASP A 451 9.15 -7.96 -8.77
N ASN A 452 10.17 -8.17 -7.95
CA ASN A 452 10.64 -7.12 -7.02
C ASN A 452 11.17 -5.84 -7.72
N GLN A 453 11.24 -5.81 -9.05
CA GLN A 453 11.66 -4.66 -9.86
C GLN A 453 10.48 -3.91 -10.50
N GLY A 454 9.24 -4.44 -10.42
CA GLY A 454 8.08 -3.84 -11.08
C GLY A 454 8.07 -3.99 -12.60
N VAL A 455 8.68 -5.05 -13.13
CA VAL A 455 8.75 -5.35 -14.57
C VAL A 455 7.37 -5.65 -15.15
N ARG A 456 6.43 -6.17 -14.34
CA ARG A 456 5.06 -6.49 -14.78
C ARG A 456 4.35 -5.30 -15.41
N THR A 457 4.56 -4.10 -14.89
CA THR A 457 3.97 -2.85 -15.38
C THR A 457 4.39 -2.57 -16.83
N SER A 458 5.70 -2.57 -17.09
CA SER A 458 6.25 -2.32 -18.43
C SER A 458 5.88 -3.44 -19.41
N LEU A 459 5.89 -4.69 -18.96
CA LEU A 459 5.52 -5.82 -19.79
C LEU A 459 4.04 -5.77 -20.20
N PHE A 460 3.15 -5.40 -19.26
CA PHE A 460 1.73 -5.20 -19.58
C PHE A 460 1.56 -4.17 -20.69
N MET A 461 2.18 -2.99 -20.57
CA MET A 461 2.11 -1.96 -21.61
C MET A 461 2.63 -2.46 -22.95
N ALA A 462 3.76 -3.19 -22.95
CA ALA A 462 4.33 -3.76 -24.18
C ALA A 462 3.38 -4.76 -24.85
N TYR A 463 2.76 -5.67 -24.10
CA TYR A 463 1.73 -6.58 -24.65
C TYR A 463 0.52 -5.82 -25.21
N MET A 464 0.05 -4.78 -24.51
CA MET A 464 -1.07 -3.95 -24.96
C MET A 464 -0.74 -3.13 -26.23
N GLU A 465 0.51 -2.71 -26.42
CA GLU A 465 0.96 -2.07 -27.66
C GLU A 465 0.97 -3.04 -28.84
N LYS A 466 1.36 -4.29 -28.59
CA LYS A 466 1.41 -5.37 -29.58
C LYS A 466 0.08 -6.09 -29.80
N GLU A 467 -0.95 -5.72 -29.04
CA GLU A 467 -2.27 -6.39 -29.05
C GLU A 467 -2.17 -7.88 -28.69
N GLU A 468 -1.16 -8.26 -27.89
CA GLU A 468 -1.01 -9.60 -27.31
C GLU A 468 -1.90 -9.73 -26.06
N PHE A 469 -3.21 -9.55 -26.25
CA PHE A 469 -4.19 -9.45 -25.16
C PHE A 469 -4.26 -10.69 -24.28
N GLU A 470 -4.10 -11.88 -24.85
CA GLU A 470 -4.10 -13.13 -24.08
C GLU A 470 -2.93 -13.19 -23.10
N LYS A 471 -1.75 -12.69 -23.50
CA LYS A 471 -0.58 -12.62 -22.60
C LYS A 471 -0.73 -11.53 -21.55
N ALA A 472 -1.34 -10.40 -21.91
CA ALA A 472 -1.67 -9.36 -20.94
C ALA A 472 -2.66 -9.86 -19.87
N GLU A 473 -3.65 -10.67 -20.28
CA GLU A 473 -4.59 -11.31 -19.35
C GLU A 473 -3.88 -12.33 -18.44
N GLU A 474 -3.02 -13.19 -19.00
CA GLU A 474 -2.23 -14.16 -18.23
C GLU A 474 -1.33 -13.45 -17.20
N LEU A 475 -0.69 -12.33 -17.59
CA LEU A 475 0.16 -11.55 -16.71
C LEU A 475 -0.63 -10.96 -15.53
N LEU A 476 -1.80 -10.36 -15.80
CA LEU A 476 -2.68 -9.80 -14.76
C LEU A 476 -3.30 -10.88 -13.84
N GLY A 477 -3.43 -12.11 -14.32
CA GLY A 477 -3.85 -13.26 -13.50
C GLY A 477 -2.72 -13.82 -12.65
N LYS A 478 -1.46 -13.68 -13.09
CA LYS A 478 -0.28 -14.09 -12.33
C LYS A 478 0.04 -13.13 -11.18
N PHE A 479 -0.17 -11.83 -11.40
CA PHE A 479 0.01 -10.77 -10.42
C PHE A 479 -1.35 -10.15 -10.08
N ASP A 480 -2.17 -10.89 -9.34
CA ASP A 480 -3.53 -10.51 -8.94
C ASP A 480 -3.52 -9.62 -7.70
N GLU A 481 -2.98 -8.42 -7.84
CA GLU A 481 -2.94 -7.41 -6.79
C GLU A 481 -4.09 -6.42 -6.96
N GLU A 482 -4.70 -5.95 -5.86
CA GLU A 482 -5.78 -4.94 -5.91
C GLU A 482 -5.26 -3.49 -5.94
N THR A 483 -4.14 -3.26 -6.63
CA THR A 483 -3.58 -1.91 -6.80
C THR A 483 -4.36 -1.10 -7.84
N THR A 484 -4.25 0.23 -7.75
CA THR A 484 -4.78 1.16 -8.77
C THR A 484 -4.34 0.76 -10.17
N GLU A 485 -3.05 0.47 -10.36
CA GLU A 485 -2.53 0.07 -11.66
C GLU A 485 -3.20 -1.20 -12.19
N THR A 486 -3.25 -2.27 -11.39
CA THR A 486 -3.81 -3.56 -11.81
C THR A 486 -5.31 -3.44 -12.14
N ILE A 487 -6.08 -2.72 -11.32
CA ILE A 487 -7.52 -2.52 -11.55
C ILE A 487 -7.76 -1.75 -12.85
N TYR A 488 -7.02 -0.67 -13.08
CA TYR A 488 -7.16 0.10 -14.32
C TYR A 488 -6.64 -0.66 -15.55
N ASN A 489 -5.61 -1.49 -15.41
CA ASN A 489 -5.11 -2.35 -16.48
C ASN A 489 -6.12 -3.44 -16.88
N ARG A 490 -6.81 -4.04 -15.90
CA ARG A 490 -7.95 -4.95 -16.15
C ARG A 490 -9.08 -4.25 -16.88
N LEU A 491 -9.42 -3.04 -16.46
CA LEU A 491 -10.45 -2.24 -17.13
C LEU A 491 -10.07 -1.91 -18.57
N LEU A 492 -8.83 -1.46 -18.81
CA LEU A 492 -8.33 -1.15 -20.14
C LEU A 492 -8.39 -2.38 -21.06
N LEU A 493 -7.91 -3.52 -20.58
CA LEU A 493 -7.94 -4.78 -21.32
C LEU A 493 -9.37 -5.21 -21.67
N GLU A 494 -10.27 -5.22 -20.69
CA GLU A 494 -11.68 -5.58 -20.91
C GLU A 494 -12.34 -4.66 -21.95
N LEU A 495 -12.10 -3.36 -21.87
CA LEU A 495 -12.67 -2.39 -22.80
C LEU A 495 -12.13 -2.56 -24.23
N LEU A 496 -10.86 -2.92 -24.40
CA LEU A 496 -10.26 -3.13 -25.72
C LEU A 496 -10.67 -4.47 -26.35
N VAL A 497 -10.77 -5.53 -25.55
CA VAL A 497 -11.09 -6.88 -26.05
C VAL A 497 -12.59 -7.08 -26.22
N ASN A 498 -13.38 -6.69 -25.21
CA ASN A 498 -14.81 -7.03 -25.11
C ASN A 498 -15.72 -5.79 -25.23
N GLY A 499 -15.17 -4.58 -25.15
CA GLY A 499 -15.94 -3.34 -25.18
C GLY A 499 -16.71 -3.09 -23.89
N TYR A 500 -17.85 -2.39 -24.02
CA TYR A 500 -18.66 -1.90 -22.89
C TYR A 500 -19.59 -2.96 -22.29
N THR A 501 -19.00 -4.01 -21.72
CA THR A 501 -19.71 -5.13 -21.09
C THR A 501 -20.21 -4.80 -19.67
N VAL A 502 -20.97 -5.72 -19.08
CA VAL A 502 -21.32 -5.65 -17.64
C VAL A 502 -20.06 -5.73 -16.78
N LYS A 503 -19.10 -6.61 -17.14
CA LYS A 503 -17.80 -6.72 -16.47
C LYS A 503 -17.03 -5.39 -16.52
N ALA A 504 -17.03 -4.70 -17.66
CA ALA A 504 -16.44 -3.37 -17.77
C ALA A 504 -17.10 -2.36 -16.81
N LYS A 505 -18.42 -2.40 -16.63
CA LYS A 505 -19.12 -1.53 -15.65
C LYS A 505 -18.68 -1.82 -14.21
N THR A 506 -18.53 -3.09 -13.85
CA THR A 506 -18.03 -3.50 -12.53
C THR A 506 -16.60 -3.01 -12.31
N LEU A 507 -15.73 -3.22 -13.31
CA LEU A 507 -14.34 -2.74 -13.26
C LEU A 507 -14.26 -1.20 -13.16
N VAL A 508 -15.17 -0.45 -13.79
CA VAL A 508 -15.24 1.02 -13.58
C VAL A 508 -15.61 1.38 -12.14
N LYS A 509 -16.52 0.64 -11.49
CA LYS A 509 -16.86 0.87 -10.08
C LYS A 509 -15.63 0.63 -9.19
N GLN A 510 -14.93 -0.49 -9.40
CA GLN A 510 -13.70 -0.82 -8.68
C GLN A 510 -12.61 0.22 -8.93
N ALA A 511 -12.38 0.62 -10.18
CA ALA A 511 -11.40 1.63 -10.57
C ALA A 511 -11.67 3.00 -9.91
N LYS A 512 -12.95 3.38 -9.77
CA LYS A 512 -13.35 4.59 -9.04
C LYS A 512 -13.14 4.46 -7.52
N LYS A 513 -13.40 3.28 -6.93
CA LYS A 513 -13.16 2.99 -5.51
C LYS A 513 -11.67 3.09 -5.20
N SER A 514 -10.83 2.48 -6.03
CA SER A 514 -9.38 2.46 -5.88
C SER A 514 -8.76 3.85 -6.11
N ASN A 515 -9.00 4.50 -7.25
CA ASN A 515 -8.50 5.85 -7.49
C ASN A 515 -9.33 6.58 -8.55
N ARG A 516 -10.29 7.41 -8.09
CA ARG A 516 -11.18 8.16 -9.00
C ARG A 516 -10.46 9.20 -9.87
N PHE A 517 -9.26 9.66 -9.48
CA PHE A 517 -8.56 10.74 -10.17
C PHE A 517 -8.05 10.31 -11.55
N VAL A 518 -7.70 9.02 -11.72
CA VAL A 518 -7.20 8.48 -13.00
C VAL A 518 -8.18 8.78 -14.14
N LEU A 519 -9.48 8.51 -13.94
CA LEU A 519 -10.51 8.80 -14.95
C LEU A 519 -10.58 10.28 -15.32
N TYR A 520 -10.20 11.22 -14.45
CA TYR A 520 -10.18 12.63 -14.79
C TYR A 520 -9.09 12.95 -15.82
N TYR A 521 -7.94 12.30 -15.75
CA TYR A 521 -6.88 12.45 -16.75
C TYR A 521 -7.20 11.70 -18.04
N LEU A 522 -7.67 10.45 -17.94
CA LEU A 522 -8.03 9.63 -19.11
C LEU A 522 -9.15 10.27 -19.96
N THR A 523 -10.14 10.89 -19.31
CA THR A 523 -11.24 11.59 -20.01
C THR A 523 -10.88 13.01 -20.43
N GLY A 524 -9.70 13.52 -20.07
CA GLY A 524 -9.27 14.89 -20.32
C GLY A 524 -10.05 15.96 -19.55
N LYS A 525 -10.71 15.58 -18.44
CA LYS A 525 -11.30 16.52 -17.47
C LYS A 525 -10.21 17.32 -16.75
N LYS A 526 -9.07 16.67 -16.46
CA LYS A 526 -7.81 17.30 -16.03
C LYS A 526 -6.76 17.08 -17.12
N LYS A 527 -5.80 18.02 -17.21
CA LYS A 527 -4.61 17.88 -18.05
C LYS A 527 -3.49 17.32 -17.21
N LEU A 528 -2.69 16.42 -17.78
CA LEU A 528 -1.45 15.97 -17.14
C LEU A 528 -0.55 17.19 -16.90
N PRO A 529 0.08 17.29 -15.71
CA PRO A 529 1.09 18.29 -15.46
C PRO A 529 2.28 18.10 -16.42
N ASN A 530 3.04 19.17 -16.63
CA ASN A 530 4.26 19.10 -17.48
C ASN A 530 5.39 18.29 -16.82
N GLN A 531 5.26 18.00 -15.52
CA GLN A 531 6.19 17.21 -14.73
C GLN A 531 5.39 16.14 -14.01
N THR A 532 5.84 14.89 -14.12
CA THR A 532 5.31 13.78 -13.33
C THR A 532 5.64 14.02 -11.85
N PRO A 533 4.74 13.70 -10.91
CA PRO A 533 4.99 13.81 -9.48
C PRO A 533 6.23 13.02 -9.06
N GLU A 534 6.98 13.56 -8.10
CA GLU A 534 8.16 12.90 -7.54
C GLU A 534 7.80 11.73 -6.61
N TYR A 535 6.61 11.77 -6.03
CA TYR A 535 6.07 10.76 -5.12
C TYR A 535 4.56 10.70 -5.25
N TYR A 536 4.00 9.55 -4.90
CA TYR A 536 2.57 9.35 -4.75
C TYR A 536 2.30 8.42 -3.57
N GLY A 537 1.13 8.59 -2.95
CA GLY A 537 0.52 7.61 -2.05
C GLY A 537 -0.56 6.80 -2.78
N PHE A 538 -0.86 5.61 -2.28
CA PHE A 538 -1.93 4.78 -2.82
C PHE A 538 -3.28 5.52 -2.79
N GLY A 539 -3.97 5.54 -3.93
CA GLY A 539 -5.28 6.17 -4.10
C GLY A 539 -5.24 7.70 -4.31
N ASP A 540 -4.07 8.34 -4.23
CA ASP A 540 -3.98 9.81 -4.33
C ASP A 540 -3.98 10.34 -5.79
N GLU A 541 -4.02 11.66 -5.95
CA GLU A 541 -4.01 12.26 -7.29
C GLU A 541 -2.66 12.12 -8.02
N ASN A 542 -1.55 12.01 -7.28
CA ASN A 542 -0.23 11.84 -7.88
C ASN A 542 -0.08 10.44 -8.51
N GLU A 543 -0.60 9.40 -7.86
CA GLU A 543 -0.67 8.03 -8.39
C GLU A 543 -1.44 8.03 -9.70
N ALA A 544 -2.56 8.77 -9.73
CA ALA A 544 -3.35 8.91 -10.93
C ALA A 544 -2.62 9.62 -12.07
N ILE A 545 -1.81 10.63 -11.76
CA ILE A 545 -0.97 11.31 -12.76
C ILE A 545 0.07 10.34 -13.32
N VAL A 546 0.74 9.57 -12.46
CA VAL A 546 1.76 8.57 -12.87
C VAL A 546 1.14 7.54 -13.79
N TYR A 547 0.04 6.91 -13.35
CA TYR A 547 -0.66 5.92 -14.16
C TYR A 547 -1.08 6.50 -15.52
N ALA A 548 -1.73 7.66 -15.52
CA ALA A 548 -2.20 8.29 -16.75
C ALA A 548 -1.04 8.74 -17.66
N ALA A 549 0.08 9.23 -17.12
CA ALA A 549 1.24 9.60 -17.91
C ALA A 549 1.81 8.41 -18.70
N MET A 550 1.76 7.22 -18.11
CA MET A 550 2.26 5.98 -18.72
C MET A 550 1.26 5.33 -19.68
N HIS A 551 -0.04 5.38 -19.39
CA HIS A 551 -1.05 4.57 -20.10
C HIS A 551 -1.95 5.36 -21.07
N LEU A 552 -1.94 6.71 -21.05
CA LEU A 552 -2.93 7.51 -21.79
C LEU A 552 -2.95 7.22 -23.31
N HIS A 553 -1.82 6.86 -23.91
CA HIS A 553 -1.77 6.49 -25.34
C HIS A 553 -2.51 5.20 -25.63
N LEU A 554 -2.49 4.22 -24.71
CA LEU A 554 -3.26 2.97 -24.83
C LEU A 554 -4.75 3.24 -24.65
N TRP A 555 -5.13 4.06 -23.67
CA TRP A 555 -6.52 4.47 -23.46
C TRP A 555 -7.09 5.26 -24.65
N GLY A 556 -6.24 5.92 -25.44
CA GLY A 556 -6.62 6.57 -26.69
C GLY A 556 -7.17 5.61 -27.76
N LYS A 557 -6.95 4.30 -27.63
CA LYS A 557 -7.51 3.26 -28.51
C LYS A 557 -8.96 2.87 -28.14
N VAL A 558 -9.48 3.32 -26.99
CA VAL A 558 -10.84 3.01 -26.54
C VAL A 558 -11.85 4.02 -27.07
N ASP A 559 -12.64 3.63 -28.08
CA ASP A 559 -13.63 4.48 -28.72
C ASP A 559 -14.88 4.74 -27.87
N GLY A 560 -15.17 6.02 -27.58
CA GLY A 560 -16.42 6.42 -26.90
C GLY A 560 -16.36 6.38 -25.37
N LEU A 561 -15.17 6.27 -24.78
CA LEU A 561 -14.99 6.15 -23.32
C LEU A 561 -15.65 7.30 -22.55
N LYS A 562 -15.58 8.53 -23.08
CA LYS A 562 -16.12 9.72 -22.42
C LYS A 562 -17.65 9.74 -22.44
N GLU A 563 -18.26 9.29 -23.52
CA GLU A 563 -19.70 9.19 -23.71
C GLU A 563 -20.26 8.11 -22.79
N TRP A 564 -19.62 6.94 -22.79
CA TRP A 564 -20.02 5.81 -21.98
C TRP A 564 -19.93 6.10 -20.47
N LEU A 565 -18.85 6.73 -20.00
CA LEU A 565 -18.70 7.13 -18.59
C LEU A 565 -19.72 8.18 -18.14
N LYS A 566 -20.35 8.91 -19.08
CA LYS A 566 -21.44 9.86 -18.81
C LYS A 566 -22.83 9.21 -18.85
N GLY A 567 -22.91 7.89 -19.09
CA GLY A 567 -24.16 7.16 -19.24
C GLY A 567 -24.94 7.53 -20.50
N LYS A 568 -24.24 7.95 -21.57
CA LYS A 568 -24.84 8.35 -22.86
C LYS A 568 -24.62 7.32 -23.95
#